data_AF-A0A954G908-F1
#
_entry.id   AF-A0A954G908-F1
#
_cell.length_a   1.000
_cell.length_b   1.000
_cell.length_c   1.000
_cell.angle_alpha   90.00
_cell.angle_beta   90.00
_cell.angle_gamma   90.00
#
_symmetry.space_group_name_H-M   'P 1'
#
loop_
_entity.id
_entity.type
_entity.pdbx_description
1 polymer ?
#
loop_
_entity_poly.entity_id
_entity_poly.type
_entity_poly.pdbx_seq_one_letter_code
_entity_poly.pdbx_strand_id
1 'polypeptide(L)'
;DEQGRIWVVATHTHFRPDDYVGPEHDEILIFSDLNQEGRAQKRQVFYNATDATMDLELGPDGWVYLAERDRILRIKDTSGDGKADVEENIAVLKSEADYPHNGLEGLAWDTKGNLVFALGENFAKPWTLTGTDGSTVQGAGEGGIFRCTADGKKLSRIAEGFWNPFGVCVRSDGEIFAAENDPGERPPCRVLHIIEGGDYGYERSYGSEAHHPFVSWNGELRGTLPMIHPSGEAPCGILPLGRGLLVPSWSDHRVDFYPLTPQGASYTSKPITLVKGSRYFRPSCIAEDPASSKQKRIYYLCDWVDGRYQAHGYGRVWKLEIDLDQANWVGPLDLASPTKEAKLAASLRSGKTKFPLQELFRLAQDQDPFLAQSALQALARAAADWNPKEVAGWPAADRIQAVMALKLAKVNPEQWVPMFLADKNPDVQFETLRWISDAGLKAFLPLVEEKLSQSDLDYRRFEAALATWNTLQGKPEAGIRNPELLIAKVQDTQSPPRIRAYALRLLPTQSLSAPK
;
A
#
# COMPACT_ATOMS: atom_id res chain seq x y z
N ASP A 1 -8.05 -24.56 -9.66
CA ASP A 1 -8.41 -24.17 -11.04
C ASP A 1 -9.77 -24.78 -11.40
N GLU A 2 -10.25 -24.57 -12.62
CA GLU A 2 -11.56 -25.08 -13.07
C GLU A 2 -11.63 -26.61 -13.14
N GLN A 3 -10.49 -27.31 -13.15
CA GLN A 3 -10.42 -28.77 -13.12
C GLN A 3 -10.36 -29.33 -11.69
N GLY A 4 -10.50 -28.47 -10.67
CA GLY A 4 -10.41 -28.87 -9.26
C GLY A 4 -9.00 -29.18 -8.78
N ARG A 5 -7.96 -28.75 -9.53
CA ARG A 5 -6.56 -28.87 -9.11
C ARG A 5 -6.17 -27.68 -8.23
N ILE A 6 -5.32 -27.92 -7.24
CA ILE A 6 -4.83 -26.89 -6.31
C ILE A 6 -3.39 -26.56 -6.70
N TRP A 7 -3.13 -25.29 -6.93
CA TRP A 7 -1.82 -24.76 -7.31
C TRP A 7 -1.17 -24.09 -6.12
N VAL A 8 0.09 -24.41 -5.85
CA VAL A 8 0.78 -24.01 -4.61
C VAL A 8 2.22 -23.66 -4.92
N VAL A 9 2.69 -22.55 -4.35
CA VAL A 9 4.11 -22.24 -4.25
C VAL A 9 4.69 -23.01 -3.05
N ALA A 10 5.70 -23.83 -3.30
CA ALA A 10 6.53 -24.45 -2.27
C ALA A 10 7.88 -23.74 -2.23
N THR A 11 8.03 -22.82 -1.28
CA THR A 11 9.23 -22.01 -1.13
C THR A 11 10.34 -22.82 -0.44
N HIS A 12 11.44 -23.01 -1.15
CA HIS A 12 12.64 -23.73 -0.72
C HIS A 12 13.80 -22.78 -0.42
N THR A 13 13.79 -21.61 -1.03
CA THR A 13 14.95 -20.70 -1.10
C THR A 13 14.89 -19.55 -0.10
N HIS A 14 13.72 -19.27 0.48
CA HIS A 14 13.53 -18.19 1.45
C HIS A 14 14.31 -18.43 2.76
N PHE A 15 15.33 -17.60 3.00
CA PHE A 15 16.27 -17.71 4.13
C PHE A 15 16.75 -19.15 4.40
N ARG A 16 16.98 -19.91 3.32
CA ARG A 16 17.42 -21.31 3.40
C ARG A 16 18.73 -21.42 4.19
N PRO A 17 18.83 -22.34 5.16
CA PRO A 17 20.10 -22.61 5.82
C PRO A 17 21.05 -23.40 4.91
N ASP A 18 22.35 -23.28 5.14
CA ASP A 18 23.40 -23.92 4.32
C ASP A 18 23.30 -25.47 4.32
N ASP A 19 22.72 -26.05 5.36
CA ASP A 19 22.52 -27.50 5.51
C ASP A 19 21.16 -27.99 4.99
N TYR A 20 20.38 -27.12 4.33
CA TYR A 20 19.10 -27.51 3.77
C TYR A 20 19.25 -28.51 2.63
N VAL A 21 18.76 -29.74 2.85
CA VAL A 21 18.70 -30.78 1.83
C VAL A 21 17.31 -30.78 1.18
N GLY A 22 17.15 -29.95 0.14
CA GLY A 22 15.92 -29.85 -0.65
C GLY A 22 16.19 -29.36 -2.07
N PRO A 23 15.13 -29.05 -2.84
CA PRO A 23 15.25 -28.43 -4.15
C PRO A 23 16.11 -27.15 -4.14
N GLU A 24 16.86 -26.94 -5.23
CA GLU A 24 17.70 -25.75 -5.43
C GLU A 24 16.86 -24.47 -5.61
N HIS A 25 15.67 -24.61 -6.16
CA HIS A 25 14.72 -23.54 -6.44
C HIS A 25 13.36 -23.85 -5.81
N ASP A 26 12.51 -22.84 -5.69
CA ASP A 26 11.13 -22.99 -5.29
C ASP A 26 10.35 -23.82 -6.33
N GLU A 27 9.37 -24.60 -5.88
CA GLU A 27 8.55 -25.43 -6.77
C GLU A 27 7.13 -24.88 -6.88
N ILE A 28 6.61 -24.83 -8.11
CA ILE A 28 5.18 -24.66 -8.37
C ILE A 28 4.55 -26.04 -8.44
N LEU A 29 3.72 -26.35 -7.46
CA LEU A 29 3.10 -27.66 -7.28
C LEU A 29 1.65 -27.66 -7.73
N ILE A 30 1.25 -28.77 -8.34
CA ILE A 30 -0.15 -29.09 -8.65
C ILE A 30 -0.56 -30.30 -7.82
N PHE A 31 -1.59 -30.12 -7.01
CA PHE A 31 -2.28 -31.19 -6.30
C PHE A 31 -3.59 -31.52 -7.00
N SER A 32 -3.84 -32.80 -7.26
CA SER A 32 -5.01 -33.26 -8.03
C SER A 32 -5.56 -34.59 -7.50
N ASP A 33 -6.64 -35.06 -8.12
CA ASP A 33 -7.38 -36.26 -7.74
C ASP A 33 -7.79 -36.21 -6.26
N LEU A 34 -8.56 -35.20 -5.86
CA LEU A 34 -9.02 -35.09 -4.47
C LEU A 34 -9.97 -36.24 -4.12
N ASN A 35 -9.73 -36.90 -2.99
CA ASN A 35 -10.65 -37.91 -2.46
C ASN A 35 -11.90 -37.27 -1.83
N GLN A 36 -12.82 -38.07 -1.29
CA GLN A 36 -14.07 -37.57 -0.68
C GLN A 36 -13.83 -36.64 0.52
N GLU A 37 -12.70 -36.79 1.22
CA GLU A 37 -12.29 -35.92 2.32
C GLU A 37 -11.52 -34.66 1.85
N GLY A 38 -11.37 -34.46 0.53
CA GLY A 38 -10.66 -33.32 -0.05
C GLY A 38 -9.13 -33.45 -0.03
N ARG A 39 -8.58 -34.65 0.19
CA ARG A 39 -7.13 -34.91 0.18
C ARG A 39 -6.64 -35.28 -1.20
N ALA A 40 -5.64 -34.55 -1.69
CA ALA A 40 -5.00 -34.84 -2.97
C ALA A 40 -4.33 -36.21 -2.99
N GLN A 41 -4.57 -36.96 -4.08
CA GLN A 41 -3.93 -38.26 -4.31
C GLN A 41 -2.72 -38.16 -5.24
N LYS A 42 -2.57 -37.03 -5.95
CA LYS A 42 -1.42 -36.75 -6.82
C LYS A 42 -0.77 -35.42 -6.49
N ARG A 43 0.56 -35.41 -6.57
CA ARG A 43 1.42 -34.23 -6.48
C ARG A 43 2.32 -34.21 -7.72
N GLN A 44 2.37 -33.08 -8.42
CA GLN A 44 3.22 -32.84 -9.57
C GLN A 44 3.98 -31.54 -9.40
N VAL A 45 5.25 -31.53 -9.80
CA VAL A 45 6.04 -30.30 -9.95
C VAL A 45 5.80 -29.79 -11.37
N PHE A 46 5.19 -28.61 -11.49
CA PHE A 46 4.91 -27.95 -12.76
C PHE A 46 6.09 -27.08 -13.21
N TYR A 47 6.74 -26.40 -12.26
CA TYR A 47 7.88 -25.51 -12.51
C TYR A 47 8.79 -25.44 -11.29
N ASN A 48 10.10 -25.21 -11.48
CA ASN A 48 11.07 -25.20 -10.38
C ASN A 48 12.32 -24.35 -10.67
N ALA A 49 12.14 -23.12 -11.12
CA ALA A 49 13.26 -22.23 -11.46
C ALA A 49 13.12 -20.81 -10.90
N THR A 50 12.34 -20.65 -9.82
CA THR A 50 12.16 -19.38 -9.11
C THR A 50 12.78 -19.43 -7.71
N ASP A 51 13.14 -18.28 -7.17
CA ASP A 51 13.70 -18.07 -5.84
C ASP A 51 12.90 -17.00 -5.09
N ALA A 52 12.61 -17.28 -3.82
CA ALA A 52 11.79 -16.47 -2.93
C ALA A 52 10.48 -16.02 -3.61
N THR A 53 9.77 -16.99 -4.16
CA THR A 53 8.48 -16.79 -4.84
C THR A 53 7.44 -16.35 -3.80
N MET A 54 6.89 -15.16 -3.98
CA MET A 54 6.02 -14.47 -3.02
C MET A 54 4.54 -14.77 -3.27
N ASP A 55 4.14 -14.91 -4.54
CA ASP A 55 2.73 -15.09 -4.89
C ASP A 55 2.54 -15.88 -6.20
N LEU A 56 1.34 -16.42 -6.38
CA LEU A 56 0.92 -17.18 -7.56
C LEU A 56 -0.53 -16.84 -7.90
N GLU A 57 -0.78 -16.50 -9.17
CA GLU A 57 -2.13 -16.30 -9.70
C GLU A 57 -2.30 -17.02 -11.04
N LEU A 58 -3.42 -17.71 -11.22
CA LEU A 58 -3.73 -18.38 -12.49
C LEU A 58 -4.31 -17.38 -13.48
N GLY A 59 -3.79 -17.37 -14.70
CA GLY A 59 -4.17 -16.42 -15.72
C GLY A 59 -4.91 -17.02 -16.92
N PRO A 60 -5.28 -16.15 -17.89
CA PRO A 60 -5.92 -16.59 -19.12
C PRO A 60 -5.01 -17.49 -19.96
N ASP A 61 -5.61 -18.28 -20.84
CA ASP A 61 -4.92 -19.12 -21.82
C ASP A 61 -3.88 -20.09 -21.23
N GLY A 62 -4.08 -20.53 -19.98
CA GLY A 62 -3.20 -21.51 -19.32
C GLY A 62 -1.86 -20.94 -18.83
N TRP A 63 -1.71 -19.62 -18.79
CA TRP A 63 -0.58 -18.97 -18.13
C TRP A 63 -0.71 -19.00 -16.61
N VAL A 64 0.41 -19.16 -15.92
CA VAL A 64 0.50 -19.05 -14.45
C VAL A 64 1.45 -17.91 -14.14
N TYR A 65 1.01 -16.96 -13.32
CA TYR A 65 1.74 -15.75 -12.98
C TYR A 65 2.37 -15.92 -11.61
N LEU A 66 3.62 -15.50 -11.48
CA LEU A 66 4.40 -15.61 -10.26
C LEU A 66 5.02 -14.26 -9.93
N ALA A 67 5.12 -13.97 -8.63
CA ALA A 67 5.85 -12.83 -8.12
C ALA A 67 7.15 -13.30 -7.46
N GLU A 68 8.28 -12.76 -7.90
CA GLU A 68 9.54 -12.76 -7.16
C GLU A 68 9.85 -11.33 -6.73
N ARG A 69 10.88 -11.16 -5.92
CA ARG A 69 11.26 -9.83 -5.43
C ARG A 69 11.33 -8.78 -6.54
N ASP A 70 12.05 -9.11 -7.62
CA ASP A 70 12.47 -8.16 -8.65
C ASP A 70 11.74 -8.34 -9.99
N ARG A 71 10.78 -9.27 -10.08
CA ARG A 71 9.97 -9.43 -11.29
C ARG A 71 8.61 -10.06 -11.03
N ILE A 72 7.65 -9.66 -11.86
CA ILE A 72 6.49 -10.51 -12.16
C ILE A 72 6.82 -11.27 -13.44
N LEU A 73 6.67 -12.59 -13.39
CA LEU A 73 6.86 -13.49 -14.52
C LEU A 73 5.58 -14.31 -14.77
N ARG A 74 5.48 -14.88 -15.97
CA ARG A 74 4.45 -15.87 -16.30
C ARG A 74 5.08 -17.09 -16.95
N ILE A 75 4.53 -18.25 -16.62
CA ILE A 75 5.00 -19.55 -17.11
C ILE A 75 3.85 -20.33 -17.75
N LYS A 76 4.16 -21.20 -18.71
CA LYS A 76 3.16 -21.99 -19.43
C LYS A 76 3.72 -23.32 -19.92
N ASP A 77 2.88 -24.33 -19.88
CA ASP A 77 3.09 -25.61 -20.56
C ASP A 77 2.50 -25.51 -21.97
N THR A 78 3.37 -25.49 -22.99
CA THR A 78 2.95 -25.46 -24.39
C THR A 78 2.93 -26.86 -25.02
N SER A 79 3.58 -27.84 -24.38
CA SER A 79 3.68 -29.22 -24.84
C SER A 79 2.52 -30.12 -24.37
N GLY A 80 1.86 -29.77 -23.27
CA GLY A 80 0.80 -30.54 -22.61
C GLY A 80 1.31 -31.70 -21.75
N ASP A 81 2.60 -31.72 -21.39
CA ASP A 81 3.19 -32.77 -20.54
C ASP A 81 3.02 -32.51 -19.03
N GLY A 82 2.39 -31.40 -18.68
CA GLY A 82 2.14 -30.96 -17.30
C GLY A 82 3.33 -30.26 -16.67
N LYS A 83 4.27 -29.72 -17.46
CA LYS A 83 5.36 -28.87 -16.99
C LYS A 83 5.45 -27.60 -17.81
N ALA A 84 5.76 -26.49 -17.16
CA ALA A 84 6.03 -25.26 -17.89
C ALA A 84 7.33 -25.39 -18.70
N ASP A 85 7.26 -24.97 -19.96
CA ASP A 85 8.36 -24.96 -20.93
C ASP A 85 8.66 -23.55 -21.48
N VAL A 86 7.82 -22.57 -21.16
CA VAL A 86 8.02 -21.15 -21.48
C VAL A 86 7.94 -20.32 -20.20
N GLU A 87 8.86 -19.35 -20.07
CA GLU A 87 8.88 -18.30 -19.05
C GLU A 87 9.00 -16.93 -19.73
N GLU A 88 8.22 -15.95 -19.26
CA GLU A 88 8.30 -14.56 -19.71
C GLU A 88 8.20 -13.59 -18.52
N ASN A 89 9.15 -12.66 -18.43
CA ASN A 89 9.06 -11.54 -17.49
C ASN A 89 8.09 -10.49 -18.03
N ILE A 90 7.11 -10.09 -17.23
CA ILE A 90 6.09 -9.11 -17.63
C ILE A 90 6.22 -7.75 -16.91
N ALA A 91 6.91 -7.74 -15.77
CA ALA A 91 7.33 -6.51 -15.09
C ALA A 91 8.67 -6.77 -14.39
N VAL A 92 9.65 -5.87 -14.55
CA VAL A 92 10.98 -6.02 -13.94
C VAL A 92 11.29 -4.79 -13.08
N LEU A 93 11.62 -5.03 -11.81
CA LEU A 93 12.00 -4.05 -10.81
C LEU A 93 13.52 -3.97 -10.72
N LYS A 94 14.05 -2.77 -10.89
CA LYS A 94 15.46 -2.45 -10.61
C LYS A 94 15.54 -1.66 -9.32
N SER A 95 16.19 -2.22 -8.30
CA SER A 95 16.41 -1.61 -6.98
C SER A 95 17.74 -2.08 -6.38
N GLU A 96 18.33 -1.29 -5.48
CA GLU A 96 19.49 -1.71 -4.67
C GLU A 96 19.08 -2.60 -3.49
N ALA A 97 17.82 -2.53 -3.05
CA ALA A 97 17.32 -3.38 -1.98
C ALA A 97 17.19 -4.84 -2.47
N ASP A 98 17.40 -5.80 -1.59
CA ASP A 98 17.43 -7.24 -1.89
C ASP A 98 16.55 -8.09 -0.93
N TYR A 99 15.85 -7.47 0.02
CA TYR A 99 14.95 -8.18 0.92
C TYR A 99 13.70 -8.69 0.17
N PRO A 100 13.36 -9.98 0.25
CA PRO A 100 12.27 -10.54 -0.56
C PRO A 100 10.89 -9.94 -0.29
N HIS A 101 10.54 -9.75 1.00
CA HIS A 101 9.17 -9.37 1.37
C HIS A 101 8.79 -7.94 1.05
N ASN A 102 9.73 -7.04 0.73
CA ASN A 102 9.39 -5.69 0.26
C ASN A 102 9.59 -5.56 -1.26
N GLY A 103 9.49 -6.68 -1.97
CA GLY A 103 9.50 -6.77 -3.42
C GLY A 103 8.10 -6.74 -4.00
N LEU A 104 7.92 -7.42 -5.13
CA LEU A 104 6.63 -7.55 -5.81
C LEU A 104 5.80 -8.69 -5.22
N GLU A 105 4.51 -8.48 -5.08
CA GLU A 105 3.57 -9.36 -4.37
C GLU A 105 2.10 -9.07 -4.75
N GLY A 106 1.14 -9.80 -4.17
CA GLY A 106 -0.29 -9.49 -4.21
C GLY A 106 -0.91 -9.48 -5.61
N LEU A 107 -0.95 -10.62 -6.28
CA LEU A 107 -1.46 -10.76 -7.65
C LEU A 107 -2.99 -10.89 -7.69
N ALA A 108 -3.65 -10.10 -8.54
CA ALA A 108 -5.09 -10.23 -8.78
C ALA A 108 -5.51 -9.76 -10.19
N TRP A 109 -6.52 -10.40 -10.77
CA TRP A 109 -7.09 -9.96 -12.05
C TRP A 109 -8.18 -8.91 -11.88
N ASP A 110 -8.10 -7.82 -12.65
CA ASP A 110 -9.22 -6.89 -12.77
C ASP A 110 -10.31 -7.41 -13.73
N THR A 111 -11.49 -6.78 -13.69
CA THR A 111 -12.66 -7.14 -14.51
C THR A 111 -12.46 -6.96 -16.02
N LYS A 112 -11.30 -6.43 -16.44
CA LYS A 112 -10.91 -6.22 -17.83
C LYS A 112 -9.75 -7.13 -18.26
N GLY A 113 -9.30 -8.05 -17.41
CA GLY A 113 -8.19 -8.96 -17.69
C GLY A 113 -6.80 -8.31 -17.59
N ASN A 114 -6.67 -7.19 -16.87
CA ASN A 114 -5.37 -6.64 -16.50
C ASN A 114 -4.93 -7.23 -15.16
N LEU A 115 -3.62 -7.45 -15.01
CA LEU A 115 -3.04 -7.89 -13.75
C LEU A 115 -2.82 -6.68 -12.85
N VAL A 116 -3.31 -6.76 -11.62
CA VAL A 116 -3.03 -5.84 -10.52
C VAL A 116 -2.04 -6.52 -9.59
N PHE A 117 -1.04 -5.77 -9.13
CA PHE A 117 -0.02 -6.27 -8.21
C PHE A 117 0.55 -5.16 -7.31
N ALA A 118 1.26 -5.55 -6.27
CA ALA A 118 1.83 -4.68 -5.24
C ALA A 118 3.36 -4.61 -5.31
N LEU A 119 3.91 -3.56 -4.69
CA LEU A 119 5.32 -3.38 -4.36
C LEU A 119 5.45 -2.79 -2.95
N GLY A 120 6.36 -3.32 -2.15
CA GLY A 120 6.72 -2.76 -0.84
C GLY A 120 7.58 -1.49 -0.88
N GLU A 121 7.87 -0.92 0.29
CA GLU A 121 8.59 0.35 0.46
C GLU A 121 10.07 0.36 0.03
N ASN A 122 10.66 -0.79 -0.28
CA ASN A 122 12.02 -0.92 -0.82
C ASN A 122 13.12 -0.23 0.00
N PHE A 123 12.99 -0.12 1.33
CA PHE A 123 13.95 0.53 2.23
C PHE A 123 14.36 1.95 1.82
N ALA A 124 13.43 2.74 1.28
CA ALA A 124 13.71 4.08 0.76
C ALA A 124 14.76 4.12 -0.35
N LYS A 125 15.05 2.98 -0.98
CA LYS A 125 15.93 2.92 -2.15
C LYS A 125 15.16 3.32 -3.40
N PRO A 126 15.74 4.14 -4.28
CA PRO A 126 15.17 4.41 -5.59
C PRO A 126 14.98 3.12 -6.36
N TRP A 127 13.81 3.00 -7.00
CA TRP A 127 13.48 1.86 -7.82
C TRP A 127 12.88 2.28 -9.16
N THR A 128 12.98 1.40 -10.15
CA THR A 128 12.32 1.55 -11.45
C THR A 128 11.67 0.23 -11.84
N LEU A 129 10.36 0.25 -12.06
CA LEU A 129 9.57 -0.88 -12.53
C LEU A 129 9.29 -0.70 -14.03
N THR A 130 9.56 -1.72 -14.84
CA THR A 130 9.48 -1.66 -16.31
C THR A 130 8.59 -2.76 -16.86
N GLY A 131 7.58 -2.40 -17.66
CA GLY A 131 6.73 -3.32 -18.41
C GLY A 131 7.35 -3.76 -19.74
N THR A 132 6.72 -4.72 -20.42
CA THR A 132 7.24 -5.34 -21.66
C THR A 132 7.25 -4.40 -22.87
N ASP A 133 6.42 -3.36 -22.87
CA ASP A 133 6.41 -2.29 -23.88
C ASP A 133 7.37 -1.13 -23.56
N GLY A 134 8.16 -1.25 -22.49
CA GLY A 134 9.08 -0.21 -22.03
C GLY A 134 8.40 0.91 -21.23
N SER A 135 7.12 0.79 -20.89
CA SER A 135 6.49 1.67 -19.91
C SER A 135 7.20 1.54 -18.55
N THR A 136 7.49 2.68 -17.92
CA THR A 136 8.22 2.74 -16.65
C THR A 136 7.48 3.50 -15.58
N VAL A 137 7.65 3.04 -14.34
CA VAL A 137 7.25 3.75 -13.11
C VAL A 137 8.45 3.80 -12.17
N GLN A 138 8.61 4.91 -11.47
CA GLN A 138 9.69 5.15 -10.52
C GLN A 138 9.13 5.62 -9.18
N GLY A 139 9.86 5.34 -8.11
CA GLY A 139 9.56 5.79 -6.75
C GLY A 139 10.73 5.51 -5.81
N ALA A 140 10.57 5.85 -4.54
CA ALA A 140 11.56 5.62 -3.49
C ALA A 140 10.90 5.75 -2.10
N GLY A 141 10.78 4.64 -1.37
CA GLY A 141 10.31 4.67 0.02
C GLY A 141 8.80 4.61 0.22
N GLU A 142 8.03 4.74 -0.86
CA GLU A 142 6.61 4.45 -0.90
C GLU A 142 6.32 3.14 -1.64
N GLY A 143 5.66 2.20 -0.97
CA GLY A 143 5.04 1.06 -1.63
C GLY A 143 3.89 1.52 -2.53
N GLY A 144 3.38 0.60 -3.35
CA GLY A 144 2.35 0.95 -4.34
C GLY A 144 1.54 -0.22 -4.83
N ILE A 145 0.43 0.11 -5.50
CA ILE A 145 -0.41 -0.82 -6.26
C ILE A 145 -0.30 -0.45 -7.74
N PHE A 146 -0.08 -1.43 -8.60
CA PHE A 146 0.23 -1.28 -10.02
C PHE A 146 -0.72 -2.10 -10.88
N ARG A 147 -0.76 -1.77 -12.17
CA ARG A 147 -1.53 -2.49 -13.18
C ARG A 147 -0.77 -2.58 -14.48
N CYS A 148 -0.83 -3.75 -15.13
CA CYS A 148 -0.42 -3.95 -16.52
C CYS A 148 -1.38 -4.91 -17.23
N THR A 149 -1.34 -4.96 -18.56
CA THR A 149 -2.07 -5.99 -19.31
C THR A 149 -1.51 -7.38 -18.99
N ALA A 150 -2.25 -8.44 -19.31
CA ALA A 150 -1.79 -9.82 -19.08
C ALA A 150 -0.41 -10.15 -19.69
N ASP A 151 0.02 -9.44 -20.74
CA ASP A 151 1.34 -9.55 -21.38
C ASP A 151 2.35 -8.48 -20.94
N GLY A 152 2.08 -7.75 -19.85
CA GLY A 152 3.01 -6.81 -19.23
C GLY A 152 3.09 -5.41 -19.85
N LYS A 153 2.18 -5.06 -20.75
CA LYS A 153 2.15 -3.73 -21.38
C LYS A 153 1.36 -2.73 -20.54
N LYS A 154 1.50 -1.44 -20.87
CA LYS A 154 0.78 -0.33 -20.24
C LYS A 154 0.90 -0.33 -18.72
N LEU A 155 2.11 -0.61 -18.22
CA LEU A 155 2.40 -0.54 -16.79
C LEU A 155 2.08 0.87 -16.27
N SER A 156 1.32 0.92 -15.17
CA SER A 156 0.94 2.16 -14.49
C SER A 156 0.75 1.92 -13.00
N ARG A 157 0.92 2.98 -12.20
CA ARG A 157 0.66 2.97 -10.75
C ARG A 157 -0.78 3.42 -10.49
N ILE A 158 -1.52 2.62 -9.74
CA ILE A 158 -2.87 2.92 -9.26
C ILE A 158 -2.80 3.80 -8.02
N ALA A 159 -1.99 3.43 -7.03
CA ALA A 159 -1.94 4.11 -5.74
C ALA A 159 -0.53 4.04 -5.12
N GLU A 160 -0.26 4.91 -4.15
CA GLU A 160 1.02 5.04 -3.44
C GLU A 160 0.83 5.24 -1.93
N GLY A 161 1.93 5.31 -1.18
CA GLY A 161 1.90 5.62 0.27
C GLY A 161 1.68 4.39 1.15
N PHE A 162 2.19 3.23 0.72
CA PHE A 162 2.09 1.96 1.45
C PHE A 162 3.43 1.58 2.09
N TRP A 163 3.37 0.82 3.19
CA TRP A 163 4.53 0.08 3.71
C TRP A 163 4.75 -1.19 2.89
N ASN A 164 3.79 -2.13 2.94
CA ASN A 164 3.88 -3.39 2.21
C ASN A 164 2.49 -4.04 1.99
N PRO A 165 1.81 -3.74 0.87
CA PRO A 165 0.47 -4.26 0.59
C PRO A 165 0.49 -5.71 0.10
N PHE A 166 0.80 -6.63 1.01
CA PHE A 166 1.10 -8.05 0.74
C PHE A 166 -0.02 -8.82 0.04
N GLY A 167 -1.26 -8.60 0.46
CA GLY A 167 -2.43 -9.20 -0.17
C GLY A 167 -3.21 -8.16 -0.97
N VAL A 168 -3.55 -8.48 -2.23
CA VAL A 168 -4.44 -7.65 -3.06
C VAL A 168 -5.54 -8.51 -3.64
N CYS A 169 -6.76 -7.97 -3.73
CA CYS A 169 -7.82 -8.59 -4.49
C CYS A 169 -8.62 -7.54 -5.27
N VAL A 170 -9.22 -7.98 -6.37
CA VAL A 170 -10.21 -7.19 -7.11
C VAL A 170 -11.55 -7.90 -7.02
N ARG A 171 -12.57 -7.17 -6.57
CA ARG A 171 -13.93 -7.71 -6.48
C ARG A 171 -14.64 -7.59 -7.84
N SER A 172 -15.74 -8.31 -8.02
CA SER A 172 -16.48 -8.37 -9.29
C SER A 172 -17.08 -7.04 -9.76
N ASP A 173 -17.20 -6.03 -8.90
CA ASP A 173 -17.55 -4.65 -9.27
C ASP A 173 -16.35 -3.80 -9.70
N GLY A 174 -15.14 -4.35 -9.66
CA GLY A 174 -13.89 -3.69 -10.01
C GLY A 174 -13.25 -2.88 -8.87
N GLU A 175 -13.84 -2.89 -7.67
CA GLU A 175 -13.21 -2.28 -6.49
C GLU A 175 -12.01 -3.13 -6.05
N ILE A 176 -10.93 -2.45 -5.68
CA ILE A 176 -9.65 -3.07 -5.31
C ILE A 176 -9.49 -2.95 -3.80
N PHE A 177 -9.03 -4.03 -3.15
CA PHE A 177 -8.75 -4.05 -1.72
C PHE A 177 -7.36 -4.60 -1.47
N ALA A 178 -6.72 -4.11 -0.40
CA ALA A 178 -5.43 -4.61 0.05
C ALA A 178 -5.46 -4.94 1.54
N ALA A 179 -4.73 -5.99 1.91
CA ALA A 179 -4.31 -6.23 3.28
C ALA A 179 -2.83 -5.90 3.36
N GLU A 180 -2.51 -4.88 4.14
CA GLU A 180 -1.18 -4.28 4.16
C GLU A 180 -0.56 -4.40 5.54
N ASN A 181 0.74 -4.72 5.54
CA ASN A 181 1.55 -4.87 6.73
C ASN A 181 2.03 -3.51 7.25
N ASP A 182 2.64 -3.50 8.43
CA ASP A 182 3.10 -2.30 9.11
C ASP A 182 4.60 -2.34 9.47
N PRO A 183 5.22 -1.21 9.85
CA PRO A 183 6.66 -1.15 10.12
C PRO A 183 7.07 -1.62 11.53
N GLY A 184 6.27 -2.45 12.22
CA GLY A 184 6.64 -3.12 13.47
C GLY A 184 5.70 -2.82 14.64
N GLU A 185 4.51 -3.43 14.61
CA GLU A 185 3.41 -3.43 15.60
C GLU A 185 2.74 -2.08 15.91
N ARG A 186 3.39 -0.95 15.62
CA ARG A 186 2.82 0.40 15.80
C ARG A 186 3.25 1.31 14.66
N PRO A 187 2.32 1.78 13.83
CA PRO A 187 0.86 1.61 13.85
C PRO A 187 0.37 0.23 13.32
N PRO A 188 -0.91 -0.18 13.47
CA PRO A 188 -1.34 -1.54 13.13
C PRO A 188 -1.48 -1.78 11.62
N CYS A 189 -1.31 -3.01 11.15
CA CYS A 189 -1.63 -3.44 9.78
C CYS A 189 -3.05 -3.01 9.36
N ARG A 190 -3.27 -2.81 8.05
CA ARG A 190 -4.47 -2.15 7.50
C ARG A 190 -5.23 -3.03 6.51
N VAL A 191 -6.56 -3.06 6.62
CA VAL A 191 -7.44 -3.40 5.49
C VAL A 191 -7.81 -2.12 4.75
N LEU A 192 -7.53 -2.06 3.46
CA LEU A 192 -7.63 -0.85 2.66
C LEU A 192 -8.59 -1.02 1.48
N HIS A 193 -9.34 0.04 1.17
CA HIS A 193 -10.05 0.21 -0.10
C HIS A 193 -9.16 1.03 -1.02
N ILE A 194 -8.77 0.48 -2.18
CA ILE A 194 -7.79 1.07 -3.09
C ILE A 194 -8.49 1.82 -4.22
N ILE A 195 -8.16 3.11 -4.37
CA ILE A 195 -8.65 3.94 -5.48
C ILE A 195 -7.51 4.46 -6.35
N GLU A 196 -7.81 4.67 -7.63
CA GLU A 196 -6.90 5.31 -8.59
C GLU A 196 -6.44 6.69 -8.08
N GLY A 197 -5.13 6.95 -8.10
CA GLY A 197 -4.43 8.11 -7.57
C GLY A 197 -4.51 8.29 -6.04
N GLY A 198 -4.87 7.23 -5.30
CA GLY A 198 -4.89 7.25 -3.83
C GLY A 198 -3.47 7.36 -3.26
N ASP A 199 -3.33 8.12 -2.19
CA ASP A 199 -2.12 8.20 -1.35
C ASP A 199 -2.52 7.74 0.06
N TYR A 200 -1.82 6.73 0.59
CA TYR A 200 -2.08 6.12 1.90
C TYR A 200 -1.11 6.59 2.98
N GLY A 201 -0.25 7.56 2.66
CA GLY A 201 0.44 8.42 3.61
C GLY A 201 1.77 7.90 4.18
N TYR A 202 2.16 6.66 3.90
CA TYR A 202 3.45 6.13 4.37
C TYR A 202 4.61 6.54 3.47
N GLU A 203 5.75 6.88 4.07
CA GLU A 203 7.01 7.23 3.39
C GLU A 203 8.20 6.76 4.22
N ARG A 204 8.91 5.73 3.75
CA ARG A 204 10.04 5.13 4.47
C ARG A 204 11.21 6.08 4.66
N SER A 205 11.40 7.01 3.72
CA SER A 205 12.50 7.98 3.75
C SER A 205 12.45 8.81 5.03
N TYR A 206 11.28 9.00 5.63
CA TYR A 206 11.08 9.67 6.90
C TYR A 206 11.34 8.81 8.15
N GLY A 207 11.86 7.60 7.96
CA GLY A 207 12.18 6.65 9.03
C GLY A 207 11.24 5.44 9.03
N SER A 208 11.59 4.42 9.82
CA SER A 208 10.76 3.22 9.95
C SER A 208 9.57 3.45 10.87
N GLU A 209 9.65 4.40 11.80
CA GLU A 209 8.58 4.69 12.76
C GLU A 209 7.60 5.73 12.19
N ALA A 210 6.31 5.62 12.48
CA ALA A 210 5.29 6.59 12.04
C ALA A 210 5.34 7.96 12.76
N HIS A 211 6.42 8.28 13.47
CA HIS A 211 6.56 9.51 14.26
C HIS A 211 7.15 10.68 13.47
N HIS A 212 6.63 10.92 12.27
CA HIS A 212 7.04 12.02 11.40
C HIS A 212 5.83 12.90 11.05
N PRO A 213 5.95 14.26 11.06
CA PRO A 213 4.80 15.15 10.82
C PRO A 213 4.21 15.03 9.41
N PHE A 214 4.93 14.40 8.47
CA PHE A 214 4.49 14.19 7.09
C PHE A 214 4.15 12.73 6.76
N VAL A 215 4.19 11.83 7.75
CA VAL A 215 3.69 10.45 7.60
C VAL A 215 2.27 10.38 8.13
N SER A 216 1.40 9.68 7.41
CA SER A 216 0.02 9.39 7.82
C SER A 216 -0.22 7.90 7.71
N TRP A 217 -0.95 7.36 8.67
CA TRP A 217 -1.29 5.93 8.68
C TRP A 217 -2.78 5.68 8.49
N ASN A 218 -3.62 6.60 8.97
CA ASN A 218 -5.07 6.48 8.90
C ASN A 218 -5.74 7.75 8.36
N GLY A 219 -5.14 8.39 7.35
CA GLY A 219 -5.73 9.55 6.69
C GLY A 219 -5.73 10.84 7.54
N GLU A 220 -4.81 10.95 8.51
CA GLU A 220 -4.71 12.12 9.39
C GLU A 220 -4.17 13.37 8.68
N LEU A 221 -3.46 13.18 7.57
CA LEU A 221 -2.96 14.26 6.73
C LEU A 221 -3.92 14.56 5.58
N ARG A 222 -3.95 15.81 5.15
CA ARG A 222 -4.77 16.21 4.01
C ARG A 222 -4.26 15.49 2.76
N GLY A 223 -5.21 14.95 1.99
CA GLY A 223 -4.90 14.21 0.76
C GLY A 223 -4.38 12.78 0.98
N THR A 224 -4.41 12.26 2.21
CA THR A 224 -4.13 10.83 2.48
C THR A 224 -5.43 10.10 2.85
N LEU A 225 -5.48 8.80 2.53
CA LEU A 225 -6.68 7.97 2.69
C LEU A 225 -6.60 7.07 3.94
N PRO A 226 -7.73 6.90 4.66
CA PRO A 226 -7.77 6.06 5.85
C PRO A 226 -7.93 4.57 5.52
N MET A 227 -7.69 3.73 6.52
CA MET A 227 -8.03 2.31 6.45
C MET A 227 -9.53 2.07 6.64
N ILE A 228 -10.03 0.95 6.11
CA ILE A 228 -11.39 0.44 6.41
C ILE A 228 -11.42 0.00 7.88
N HIS A 229 -10.41 -0.76 8.29
CA HIS A 229 -10.25 -1.31 9.64
C HIS A 229 -8.80 -1.80 9.85
N PRO A 230 -8.26 -1.78 11.09
CA PRO A 230 -7.00 -2.45 11.39
C PRO A 230 -7.13 -3.98 11.27
N SER A 231 -6.14 -4.65 10.68
CA SER A 231 -6.18 -6.09 10.42
C SER A 231 -5.49 -6.97 11.48
N GLY A 232 -4.82 -6.37 12.46
CA GLY A 232 -3.97 -7.09 13.41
C GLY A 232 -2.51 -7.02 13.00
N GLU A 233 -1.79 -8.14 13.05
CA GLU A 233 -0.36 -8.23 12.70
C GLU A 233 -0.16 -9.19 11.51
N ALA A 234 0.74 -8.82 10.59
CA ALA A 234 1.16 -9.64 9.44
C ALA A 234 0.02 -10.33 8.65
N PRO A 235 -0.93 -9.58 8.05
CA PRO A 235 -1.85 -10.16 7.09
C PRO A 235 -1.11 -10.55 5.80
N CYS A 236 -1.43 -11.71 5.24
CA CYS A 236 -0.67 -12.26 4.10
C CYS A 236 -1.50 -12.52 2.84
N GLY A 237 -2.80 -12.24 2.90
CA GLY A 237 -3.71 -12.48 1.78
C GLY A 237 -5.03 -11.77 2.00
N ILE A 238 -5.81 -11.62 0.94
CA ILE A 238 -7.15 -11.05 1.01
C ILE A 238 -8.00 -11.61 -0.12
N LEU A 239 -9.24 -12.01 0.17
CA LEU A 239 -10.19 -12.44 -0.87
C LEU A 239 -11.63 -12.01 -0.58
N PRO A 240 -12.44 -11.77 -1.62
CA PRO A 240 -13.87 -11.51 -1.45
C PRO A 240 -14.64 -12.73 -0.92
N LEU A 241 -15.62 -12.46 -0.04
CA LEU A 241 -16.71 -13.38 0.29
C LEU A 241 -18.01 -12.56 0.36
N GLY A 242 -18.80 -12.63 -0.71
CA GLY A 242 -20.00 -11.79 -0.86
C GLY A 242 -19.66 -10.30 -0.75
N ARG A 243 -20.25 -9.63 0.25
CA ARG A 243 -19.97 -8.21 0.55
C ARG A 243 -18.75 -7.98 1.44
N GLY A 244 -18.08 -9.01 1.93
CA GLY A 244 -16.94 -8.86 2.82
C GLY A 244 -15.62 -9.34 2.23
N LEU A 245 -14.60 -9.30 3.08
CA LEU A 245 -13.23 -9.70 2.75
C LEU A 245 -12.75 -10.72 3.78
N LEU A 246 -12.17 -11.82 3.33
CA LEU A 246 -11.44 -12.78 4.17
C LEU A 246 -9.97 -12.36 4.22
N VAL A 247 -9.40 -12.25 5.41
CA VAL A 247 -8.00 -11.88 5.62
C VAL A 247 -7.35 -12.89 6.57
N PRO A 248 -6.48 -13.79 6.08
CA PRO A 248 -5.58 -14.55 6.93
C PRO A 248 -4.49 -13.66 7.56
N SER A 249 -4.22 -13.88 8.84
CA SER A 249 -3.12 -13.25 9.58
C SER A 249 -2.15 -14.32 10.09
N TRP A 250 -0.90 -14.19 9.64
CA TRP A 250 0.19 -15.10 9.97
C TRP A 250 0.62 -14.98 11.43
N SER A 251 0.70 -13.74 11.96
CA SER A 251 1.11 -13.49 13.34
C SER A 251 0.00 -13.75 14.35
N ASP A 252 -1.25 -13.44 14.02
CA ASP A 252 -2.37 -13.61 14.96
C ASP A 252 -3.00 -15.00 14.95
N HIS A 253 -2.52 -15.90 14.08
CA HIS A 253 -2.98 -17.29 13.99
C HIS A 253 -4.48 -17.40 13.69
N ARG A 254 -5.00 -16.58 12.78
CA ARG A 254 -6.44 -16.49 12.51
C ARG A 254 -6.78 -16.15 11.07
N VAL A 255 -8.03 -16.44 10.72
CA VAL A 255 -8.68 -15.94 9.51
C VAL A 255 -9.87 -15.11 9.96
N ASP A 256 -9.88 -13.84 9.60
CA ASP A 256 -10.93 -12.89 9.92
C ASP A 256 -11.77 -12.57 8.68
N PHE A 257 -13.06 -12.31 8.89
CA PHE A 257 -13.98 -11.80 7.89
C PHE A 257 -14.36 -10.36 8.19
N TYR A 258 -14.22 -9.49 7.19
CA TYR A 258 -14.51 -8.07 7.25
C TYR A 258 -15.77 -7.77 6.43
N PRO A 259 -16.98 -7.79 7.02
CA PRO A 259 -18.20 -7.39 6.30
C PRO A 259 -18.14 -5.91 5.96
N LEU A 260 -18.22 -5.56 4.67
CA LEU A 260 -18.13 -4.17 4.24
C LEU A 260 -19.50 -3.48 4.31
N THR A 261 -19.54 -2.38 5.04
CA THR A 261 -20.68 -1.46 5.07
C THR A 261 -20.29 -0.20 4.29
N PRO A 262 -21.00 0.14 3.19
CA PRO A 262 -20.73 1.38 2.47
C PRO A 262 -20.84 2.61 3.40
N GLN A 263 -19.84 3.47 3.36
CA GLN A 263 -19.77 4.72 4.11
C GLN A 263 -19.12 5.78 3.23
N GLY A 264 -19.92 6.77 2.82
CA GLY A 264 -19.47 7.76 1.84
C GLY A 264 -19.02 7.08 0.54
N ALA A 265 -17.86 7.45 0.04
CA ALA A 265 -17.20 6.93 -1.16
C ALA A 265 -16.32 5.70 -0.90
N SER A 266 -16.40 5.11 0.31
CA SER A 266 -15.64 3.94 0.71
C SER A 266 -16.47 3.03 1.63
N TYR A 267 -15.79 2.29 2.52
CA TYR A 267 -16.38 1.29 3.38
C TYR A 267 -15.86 1.41 4.82
N THR A 268 -16.67 0.92 5.75
CA THR A 268 -16.25 0.58 7.12
C THR A 268 -16.56 -0.89 7.38
N SER A 269 -15.97 -1.46 8.43
CA SER A 269 -16.17 -2.87 8.79
C SER A 269 -16.14 -3.07 10.30
N LYS A 270 -16.79 -4.15 10.75
CA LYS A 270 -16.66 -4.72 12.09
C LYS A 270 -16.28 -6.20 11.92
N PRO A 271 -15.00 -6.56 12.08
CA PRO A 271 -14.54 -7.90 11.72
C PRO A 271 -15.05 -8.99 12.65
N ILE A 272 -15.08 -10.21 12.12
CA ILE A 272 -15.47 -11.43 12.81
C ILE A 272 -14.34 -12.45 12.62
N THR A 273 -13.79 -12.97 13.71
CA THR A 273 -12.82 -14.08 13.62
C THR A 273 -13.55 -15.38 13.31
N LEU A 274 -13.24 -15.97 12.15
CA LEU A 274 -13.86 -17.22 11.70
C LEU A 274 -13.08 -18.44 12.18
N VAL A 275 -11.75 -18.36 12.05
CA VAL A 275 -10.84 -19.44 12.42
C VAL A 275 -9.79 -18.86 13.35
N LYS A 276 -9.55 -19.52 14.49
CA LYS A 276 -8.44 -19.21 15.39
C LYS A 276 -7.70 -20.50 15.69
N GLY A 277 -6.43 -20.55 15.29
CA GLY A 277 -5.57 -21.69 15.53
C GLY A 277 -4.69 -21.53 16.76
N SER A 278 -3.80 -22.49 16.94
CA SER A 278 -2.71 -22.39 17.93
C SER A 278 -1.52 -21.63 17.35
N ARG A 279 -0.42 -21.52 18.12
CA ARG A 279 0.87 -21.03 17.61
C ARG A 279 1.41 -21.76 16.38
N TYR A 280 0.84 -22.94 16.06
CA TYR A 280 1.19 -23.77 14.91
C TYR A 280 0.28 -23.58 13.69
N PHE A 281 -0.56 -22.54 13.68
CA PHE A 281 -1.41 -22.20 12.56
C PHE A 281 -1.09 -20.77 12.15
N ARG A 282 -0.46 -20.61 11.01
CA ARG A 282 0.07 -19.35 10.47
C ARG A 282 -0.38 -19.21 9.01
N PRO A 283 -1.69 -18.97 8.81
CA PRO A 283 -2.25 -18.92 7.47
C PRO A 283 -1.64 -17.74 6.70
N SER A 284 -1.24 -17.99 5.47
CA SER A 284 -0.62 -17.00 4.59
C SER A 284 -1.52 -16.66 3.40
N CYS A 285 -1.28 -17.25 2.22
CA CYS A 285 -2.06 -17.01 1.01
C CYS A 285 -3.42 -17.73 1.08
N ILE A 286 -4.41 -17.19 0.37
CA ILE A 286 -5.76 -17.75 0.26
C ILE A 286 -6.23 -17.72 -1.20
N ALA A 287 -6.89 -18.79 -1.66
CA ALA A 287 -7.46 -18.90 -3.01
C ALA A 287 -8.91 -19.43 -2.94
N GLU A 288 -9.83 -18.92 -3.75
CA GLU A 288 -11.19 -19.47 -3.89
C GLU A 288 -11.19 -20.64 -4.88
N ASP A 289 -11.95 -21.70 -4.58
CA ASP A 289 -12.25 -22.75 -5.55
C ASP A 289 -13.28 -22.21 -6.56
N PRO A 290 -12.96 -22.11 -7.87
CA PRO A 290 -13.89 -21.60 -8.87
C PRO A 290 -15.13 -22.49 -9.05
N ALA A 291 -15.08 -23.77 -8.62
CA ALA A 291 -16.23 -24.67 -8.60
C ALA A 291 -17.16 -24.45 -7.39
N SER A 292 -16.89 -23.45 -6.55
CA SER A 292 -17.74 -23.08 -5.42
C SER A 292 -19.20 -22.95 -5.83
N SER A 293 -20.07 -23.69 -5.14
CA SER A 293 -21.50 -23.73 -5.45
C SER A 293 -22.23 -22.55 -4.82
N LYS A 294 -23.50 -22.34 -5.20
CA LYS A 294 -24.36 -21.32 -4.58
C LYS A 294 -24.53 -21.50 -3.06
N GLN A 295 -24.51 -22.74 -2.58
CA GLN A 295 -24.72 -23.09 -1.16
C GLN A 295 -23.41 -23.12 -0.38
N LYS A 296 -22.32 -23.59 -0.99
CA LYS A 296 -21.02 -23.76 -0.33
C LYS A 296 -19.93 -22.97 -1.03
N ARG A 297 -19.23 -22.12 -0.29
CA ARG A 297 -17.97 -21.50 -0.74
C ARG A 297 -16.79 -22.28 -0.19
N ILE A 298 -15.81 -22.53 -1.04
CA ILE A 298 -14.61 -23.29 -0.70
C ILE A 298 -13.40 -22.41 -0.96
N TYR A 299 -12.52 -22.33 0.03
CA TYR A 299 -11.23 -21.65 -0.06
C TYR A 299 -10.11 -22.61 0.32
N TYR A 300 -8.94 -22.41 -0.26
CA TYR A 300 -7.70 -23.07 0.14
C TYR A 300 -6.73 -22.06 0.73
N LEU A 301 -6.07 -22.44 1.82
CA LEU A 301 -5.15 -21.60 2.58
C LEU A 301 -3.79 -22.28 2.68
N CYS A 302 -2.73 -21.57 2.35
CA CYS A 302 -1.38 -21.98 2.73
C CYS A 302 -1.15 -21.66 4.21
N ASP A 303 -0.35 -22.49 4.88
CA ASP A 303 -0.01 -22.32 6.29
C ASP A 303 1.46 -22.67 6.52
N TRP A 304 2.20 -21.70 7.06
CA TRP A 304 3.61 -21.82 7.38
C TRP A 304 3.89 -22.72 8.59
N VAL A 305 2.88 -22.94 9.43
CA VAL A 305 2.90 -23.69 10.68
C VAL A 305 3.79 -23.09 11.76
N ASP A 306 5.00 -22.63 11.44
CA ASP A 306 5.98 -22.12 12.41
C ASP A 306 6.31 -20.64 12.14
N GLY A 307 6.66 -19.92 13.19
CA GLY A 307 7.02 -18.50 13.11
C GLY A 307 8.44 -18.25 12.61
N ARG A 308 9.23 -19.31 12.47
CA ARG A 308 10.57 -19.25 11.89
C ARG A 308 10.48 -19.13 10.37
N TYR A 309 11.36 -18.33 9.78
CA TYR A 309 11.53 -18.30 8.32
C TYR A 309 12.00 -19.65 7.76
N GLN A 310 12.70 -20.46 8.55
CA GLN A 310 13.18 -21.80 8.18
C GLN A 310 12.13 -22.88 8.50
N ALA A 311 10.95 -22.80 7.88
CA ALA A 311 9.82 -23.70 8.11
C ALA A 311 9.74 -24.87 7.10
N HIS A 312 10.84 -25.17 6.41
CA HIS A 312 10.91 -26.18 5.35
C HIS A 312 10.37 -27.55 5.81
N GLY A 313 9.52 -28.18 4.98
CA GLY A 313 8.92 -29.49 5.25
C GLY A 313 7.71 -29.48 6.20
N TYR A 314 7.41 -28.37 6.86
CA TYR A 314 6.27 -28.26 7.78
C TYR A 314 5.01 -27.66 7.17
N GLY A 315 5.11 -27.02 5.99
CA GLY A 315 3.99 -26.34 5.34
C GLY A 315 2.73 -27.20 5.21
N ARG A 316 1.56 -26.54 5.24
CA ARG A 316 0.25 -27.18 5.10
C ARG A 316 -0.59 -26.41 4.09
N VAL A 317 -1.53 -27.14 3.48
CA VAL A 317 -2.64 -26.57 2.71
C VAL A 317 -3.93 -26.98 3.40
N TRP A 318 -4.73 -26.01 3.79
CA TRP A 318 -6.03 -26.21 4.43
C TRP A 318 -7.15 -25.96 3.43
N LYS A 319 -8.23 -26.74 3.55
CA LYS A 319 -9.52 -26.46 2.91
C LYS A 319 -10.44 -25.81 3.94
N LEU A 320 -10.93 -24.61 3.63
CA LEU A 320 -11.97 -23.90 4.37
C LEU A 320 -13.28 -24.00 3.58
N GLU A 321 -14.29 -24.64 4.17
CA GLU A 321 -15.63 -24.76 3.55
C GLU A 321 -16.64 -23.96 4.39
N ILE A 322 -17.36 -23.06 3.72
CA ILE A 322 -18.38 -22.20 4.34
C ILE A 322 -19.73 -22.62 3.76
N ASP A 323 -20.56 -23.22 4.62
CA ASP A 323 -21.96 -23.51 4.32
C ASP A 323 -22.79 -22.24 4.54
N LEU A 324 -23.26 -21.64 3.45
CA LEU A 324 -23.97 -20.36 3.46
C LEU A 324 -25.35 -20.45 4.10
N ASP A 325 -25.94 -21.65 4.21
CA ASP A 325 -27.21 -21.84 4.94
C ASP A 325 -27.00 -21.71 6.46
N GLN A 326 -25.77 -21.95 6.94
CA GLN A 326 -25.39 -21.86 8.35
C GLN A 326 -24.63 -20.56 8.67
N ALA A 327 -24.00 -19.94 7.68
CA ALA A 327 -23.16 -18.75 7.84
C ALA A 327 -23.97 -17.44 7.82
N ASN A 328 -24.87 -17.27 8.78
CA ASN A 328 -25.74 -16.07 8.91
C ASN A 328 -24.98 -14.73 9.04
N TRP A 329 -23.69 -14.78 9.38
CA TRP A 329 -22.78 -13.64 9.51
C TRP A 329 -22.25 -13.11 8.18
N VAL A 330 -22.31 -13.88 7.09
CA VAL A 330 -21.84 -13.45 5.75
C VAL A 330 -22.70 -12.30 5.22
N GLY A 331 -23.99 -12.31 5.56
CA GLY A 331 -24.97 -11.37 5.02
C GLY A 331 -25.26 -11.63 3.52
N PRO A 332 -25.81 -10.63 2.81
CA PRO A 332 -26.13 -10.78 1.39
C PRO A 332 -24.88 -10.96 0.53
N LEU A 333 -24.96 -11.83 -0.48
CA LEU A 333 -23.87 -12.07 -1.43
C LEU A 333 -23.83 -11.06 -2.57
N ASP A 334 -24.99 -10.57 -3.00
CA ASP A 334 -25.08 -9.55 -4.05
C ASP A 334 -24.47 -8.24 -3.56
N LEU A 335 -23.60 -7.64 -4.35
CA LEU A 335 -22.93 -6.40 -3.97
C LEU A 335 -23.93 -5.25 -3.76
N ALA A 336 -23.62 -4.36 -2.82
CA ALA A 336 -24.42 -3.16 -2.60
C ALA A 336 -24.29 -2.22 -3.80
N SER A 337 -25.38 -1.53 -4.16
CA SER A 337 -25.27 -0.43 -5.12
C SER A 337 -24.36 0.67 -4.57
N PRO A 338 -23.47 1.27 -5.40
CA PRO A 338 -22.65 2.38 -4.95
C PRO A 338 -23.49 3.55 -4.44
N THR A 339 -23.02 4.17 -3.36
CA THR A 339 -23.59 5.38 -2.77
C THR A 339 -23.52 6.56 -3.76
N LYS A 340 -24.15 7.69 -3.43
CA LYS A 340 -24.06 8.89 -4.27
C LYS A 340 -22.63 9.44 -4.27
N GLU A 341 -21.99 9.39 -3.12
CA GLU A 341 -20.63 9.84 -2.86
C GLU A 341 -19.62 8.98 -3.62
N ALA A 342 -19.77 7.64 -3.61
CA ALA A 342 -18.94 6.72 -4.38
C ALA A 342 -19.04 6.97 -5.90
N LYS A 343 -20.27 7.19 -6.41
CA LYS A 343 -20.50 7.53 -7.83
C LYS A 343 -19.86 8.87 -8.20
N LEU A 344 -19.99 9.86 -7.33
CA LEU A 344 -19.38 11.18 -7.54
C LEU A 344 -17.85 11.10 -7.53
N ALA A 345 -17.28 10.41 -6.54
CA ALA A 345 -15.84 10.17 -6.44
C ALA A 345 -15.30 9.46 -7.69
N ALA A 346 -15.96 8.41 -8.16
CA ALA A 346 -15.60 7.72 -9.41
C ALA A 346 -15.67 8.65 -10.63
N SER A 347 -16.72 9.48 -10.72
CA SER A 347 -16.86 10.47 -11.81
C SER A 347 -15.72 11.49 -11.79
N LEU A 348 -15.35 11.99 -10.61
CA LEU A 348 -14.24 12.91 -10.42
C LEU A 348 -12.92 12.27 -10.85
N ARG A 349 -12.59 11.06 -10.38
CA ARG A 349 -11.36 10.36 -10.76
C ARG A 349 -11.24 10.13 -12.26
N SER A 350 -12.36 9.75 -12.90
CA SER A 350 -12.38 9.40 -14.33
C SER A 350 -11.92 10.50 -15.28
N GLY A 351 -12.03 11.78 -14.87
CA GLY A 351 -11.73 12.94 -15.72
C GLY A 351 -12.67 13.13 -16.92
N LYS A 352 -13.67 12.24 -17.12
CA LYS A 352 -14.62 12.31 -18.24
C LYS A 352 -15.67 13.39 -18.05
N THR A 353 -16.08 13.62 -16.81
CA THR A 353 -17.03 14.66 -16.44
C THR A 353 -16.28 15.91 -16.01
N LYS A 354 -16.62 17.06 -16.60
CA LYS A 354 -16.08 18.36 -16.17
C LYS A 354 -16.92 18.93 -15.04
N PHE A 355 -16.24 19.47 -14.02
CA PHE A 355 -16.85 20.13 -12.87
C PHE A 355 -16.38 21.58 -12.80
N PRO A 356 -17.24 22.52 -12.35
CA PRO A 356 -16.81 23.89 -12.08
C PRO A 356 -15.69 23.92 -11.03
N LEU A 357 -14.71 24.80 -11.21
CA LEU A 357 -13.54 24.90 -10.32
C LEU A 357 -13.94 25.12 -8.84
N GLN A 358 -14.94 25.98 -8.59
CA GLN A 358 -15.42 26.23 -7.23
C GLN A 358 -16.04 24.99 -6.57
N GLU A 359 -16.72 24.15 -7.37
CA GLU A 359 -17.29 22.91 -6.86
C GLU A 359 -16.20 21.89 -6.53
N LEU A 360 -15.13 21.85 -7.34
CA LEU A 360 -13.96 21.02 -7.03
C LEU A 360 -13.29 21.45 -5.73
N PHE A 361 -13.11 22.76 -5.48
CA PHE A 361 -12.58 23.25 -4.20
C PHE A 361 -13.47 22.91 -3.02
N ARG A 362 -14.79 23.00 -3.17
CA ARG A 362 -15.74 22.61 -2.13
C ARG A 362 -15.64 21.12 -1.82
N LEU A 363 -15.59 20.27 -2.86
CA LEU A 363 -15.51 18.81 -2.72
C LEU A 363 -14.15 18.36 -2.18
N ALA A 364 -13.05 19.03 -2.51
CA ALA A 364 -11.73 18.71 -1.97
C ALA A 364 -11.60 19.00 -0.46
N GLN A 365 -12.61 19.65 0.13
CA GLN A 365 -12.73 19.94 1.58
C GLN A 365 -13.81 19.09 2.25
N ASP A 366 -14.36 18.09 1.54
CA ASP A 366 -15.41 17.22 2.08
C ASP A 366 -14.90 16.39 3.27
N GLN A 367 -15.80 16.02 4.18
CA GLN A 367 -15.48 15.19 5.33
C GLN A 367 -15.22 13.73 4.92
N ASP A 368 -15.71 13.32 3.76
CA ASP A 368 -15.38 12.06 3.14
C ASP A 368 -14.00 12.14 2.46
N PRO A 369 -12.95 11.50 3.00
CA PRO A 369 -11.60 11.63 2.48
C PRO A 369 -11.44 11.03 1.07
N PHE A 370 -12.23 10.02 0.70
CA PHE A 370 -12.18 9.42 -0.63
C PHE A 370 -12.80 10.35 -1.68
N LEU A 371 -13.88 11.04 -1.31
CA LEU A 371 -14.47 12.08 -2.17
C LEU A 371 -13.54 13.29 -2.28
N ALA A 372 -12.98 13.75 -1.16
CA ALA A 372 -12.04 14.86 -1.12
C ALA A 372 -10.79 14.60 -1.97
N GLN A 373 -10.18 13.42 -1.83
CA GLN A 373 -9.03 13.01 -2.64
C GLN A 373 -9.37 12.94 -4.13
N SER A 374 -10.54 12.43 -4.47
CA SER A 374 -10.99 12.35 -5.87
C SER A 374 -11.18 13.75 -6.48
N ALA A 375 -11.69 14.71 -5.71
CA ALA A 375 -11.81 16.10 -6.12
C ALA A 375 -10.43 16.78 -6.22
N LEU A 376 -9.51 16.48 -5.31
CA LEU A 376 -8.14 16.98 -5.35
C LEU A 376 -7.39 16.52 -6.61
N GLN A 377 -7.55 15.26 -7.03
CA GLN A 377 -7.02 14.80 -8.32
C GLN A 377 -7.63 15.54 -9.51
N ALA A 378 -8.93 15.86 -9.43
CA ALA A 378 -9.58 16.66 -10.47
C ALA A 378 -9.06 18.11 -10.51
N LEU A 379 -8.76 18.71 -9.34
CA LEU A 379 -8.07 20.00 -9.25
C LEU A 379 -6.66 19.93 -9.87
N ALA A 380 -5.89 18.87 -9.57
CA ALA A 380 -4.52 18.72 -10.07
C ALA A 380 -4.45 18.77 -11.61
N ARG A 381 -5.45 18.20 -12.31
CA ARG A 381 -5.53 18.28 -13.78
C ARG A 381 -5.71 19.70 -14.33
N ALA A 382 -6.23 20.64 -13.54
CA ALA A 382 -6.36 22.05 -13.90
C ALA A 382 -5.22 22.92 -13.32
N ALA A 383 -4.43 22.39 -12.39
CA ALA A 383 -3.48 23.17 -11.60
C ALA A 383 -2.33 23.74 -12.42
N ALA A 384 -1.94 23.07 -13.51
CA ALA A 384 -0.86 23.54 -14.39
C ALA A 384 -1.16 24.88 -15.07
N ASP A 385 -2.45 25.24 -15.21
CA ASP A 385 -2.88 26.47 -15.87
C ASP A 385 -3.07 27.65 -14.89
N TRP A 386 -2.85 27.44 -13.59
CA TRP A 386 -3.05 28.48 -12.58
C TRP A 386 -1.90 29.49 -12.54
N ASN A 387 -2.22 30.72 -12.13
CA ASN A 387 -1.28 31.82 -12.00
C ASN A 387 -1.09 32.20 -10.52
N PRO A 388 0.16 32.29 -10.00
CA PRO A 388 0.42 32.62 -8.59
C PRO A 388 -0.30 33.86 -8.08
N LYS A 389 -0.36 34.93 -8.89
CA LYS A 389 -1.02 36.19 -8.49
C LYS A 389 -2.52 36.03 -8.24
N GLU A 390 -3.18 35.18 -9.02
CA GLU A 390 -4.61 34.91 -8.86
C GLU A 390 -4.85 34.02 -7.64
N VAL A 391 -4.06 32.96 -7.51
CA VAL A 391 -4.15 32.01 -6.38
C VAL A 391 -3.90 32.70 -5.04
N ALA A 392 -2.98 33.67 -4.98
CA ALA A 392 -2.75 34.46 -3.78
C ALA A 392 -4.01 35.20 -3.28
N GLY A 393 -4.94 35.53 -4.18
CA GLY A 393 -6.21 36.18 -3.86
C GLY A 393 -7.35 35.23 -3.46
N TRP A 394 -7.18 33.91 -3.61
CA TRP A 394 -8.22 32.94 -3.28
C TRP A 394 -8.47 32.83 -1.77
N PRO A 395 -9.62 32.30 -1.32
CA PRO A 395 -9.83 31.94 0.08
C PRO A 395 -8.73 31.03 0.62
N ALA A 396 -8.37 31.16 1.90
CA ALA A 396 -7.28 30.39 2.49
C ALA A 396 -7.50 28.87 2.36
N ALA A 397 -8.75 28.40 2.49
CA ALA A 397 -9.09 26.99 2.32
C ALA A 397 -8.79 26.48 0.91
N ASP A 398 -9.06 27.29 -0.12
CA ASP A 398 -8.81 26.95 -1.51
C ASP A 398 -7.29 26.98 -1.80
N ARG A 399 -6.54 27.89 -1.18
CA ARG A 399 -5.07 27.92 -1.28
C ARG A 399 -4.41 26.68 -0.68
N ILE A 400 -4.94 26.12 0.41
CA ILE A 400 -4.46 24.85 0.98
C ILE A 400 -4.61 23.73 -0.06
N GLN A 401 -5.79 23.62 -0.68
CA GLN A 401 -6.04 22.65 -1.75
C GLN A 401 -5.16 22.92 -2.98
N ALA A 402 -4.89 24.19 -3.27
CA ALA A 402 -4.05 24.56 -4.40
C ALA A 402 -2.60 24.06 -4.23
N VAL A 403 -2.01 24.18 -3.04
CA VAL A 403 -0.67 23.63 -2.75
C VAL A 403 -0.63 22.13 -3.06
N MET A 404 -1.61 21.38 -2.56
CA MET A 404 -1.67 19.92 -2.77
C MET A 404 -1.93 19.54 -4.24
N ALA A 405 -2.82 20.27 -4.92
CA ALA A 405 -3.12 20.04 -6.34
C ALA A 405 -1.90 20.33 -7.24
N LEU A 406 -1.15 21.39 -6.96
CA LEU A 406 0.08 21.75 -7.67
C LEU A 406 1.19 20.71 -7.43
N LYS A 407 1.33 20.22 -6.19
CA LYS A 407 2.23 19.11 -5.84
C LYS A 407 1.88 17.85 -6.67
N LEU A 408 0.62 17.43 -6.67
CA LEU A 408 0.15 16.27 -7.43
C LEU A 408 0.34 16.43 -8.94
N ALA A 409 0.14 17.63 -9.46
CA ALA A 409 0.37 17.98 -10.86
C ALA A 409 1.86 18.07 -11.23
N LYS A 410 2.78 17.95 -10.26
CA LYS A 410 4.23 18.02 -10.42
C LYS A 410 4.68 19.29 -11.17
N VAL A 411 4.06 20.43 -10.85
CA VAL A 411 4.44 21.73 -11.45
C VAL A 411 5.83 22.18 -10.97
N ASN A 412 6.48 23.08 -11.71
CA ASN A 412 7.71 23.72 -11.26
C ASN A 412 7.45 24.55 -9.97
N PRO A 413 8.10 24.24 -8.83
CA PRO A 413 7.84 24.88 -7.55
C PRO A 413 8.38 26.32 -7.41
N GLU A 414 9.28 26.79 -8.28
CA GLU A 414 10.04 28.05 -8.14
C GLU A 414 9.21 29.29 -7.80
N GLN A 415 8.06 29.45 -8.44
CA GLN A 415 7.18 30.62 -8.24
C GLN A 415 6.16 30.40 -7.12
N TRP A 416 5.86 29.15 -6.77
CA TRP A 416 4.80 28.77 -5.85
C TRP A 416 5.28 28.70 -4.41
N VAL A 417 6.42 28.05 -4.17
CA VAL A 417 6.93 27.81 -2.82
C VAL A 417 7.18 29.12 -2.05
N PRO A 418 7.88 30.13 -2.60
CA PRO A 418 8.09 31.39 -1.88
C PRO A 418 6.78 32.10 -1.55
N MET A 419 5.81 32.08 -2.47
CA MET A 419 4.50 32.70 -2.28
C MET A 419 3.72 32.03 -1.14
N PHE A 420 3.61 30.70 -1.17
CA PHE A 420 2.83 29.96 -0.17
C PHE A 420 3.51 29.90 1.20
N LEU A 421 4.84 29.88 1.26
CA LEU A 421 5.54 29.90 2.56
C LEU A 421 5.42 31.27 3.26
N ALA A 422 5.26 32.35 2.49
CA ALA A 422 4.96 33.70 2.96
C ALA A 422 3.46 33.94 3.26
N ASP A 423 2.59 32.96 3.01
CA ASP A 423 1.14 33.08 3.27
C ASP A 423 0.86 33.35 4.76
N LYS A 424 -0.23 34.05 5.09
CA LYS A 424 -0.61 34.29 6.50
C LYS A 424 -1.28 33.08 7.16
N ASN A 425 -1.80 32.14 6.38
CA ASN A 425 -2.50 30.97 6.87
C ASN A 425 -1.49 29.86 7.23
N PRO A 426 -1.55 29.32 8.46
CA PRO A 426 -0.58 28.32 8.92
C PRO A 426 -0.68 26.97 8.20
N ASP A 427 -1.86 26.57 7.72
CA ASP A 427 -2.03 25.33 6.98
C ASP A 427 -1.45 25.41 5.56
N VAL A 428 -1.54 26.57 4.90
CA VAL A 428 -0.87 26.79 3.60
C VAL A 428 0.64 26.61 3.74
N GLN A 429 1.21 27.18 4.81
CA GLN A 429 2.64 27.04 5.12
C GLN A 429 3.01 25.58 5.43
N PHE A 430 2.18 24.87 6.21
CA PHE A 430 2.39 23.46 6.54
C PHE A 430 2.44 22.58 5.29
N GLU A 431 1.44 22.69 4.40
CA GLU A 431 1.41 21.91 3.17
C GLU A 431 2.56 22.27 2.21
N THR A 432 3.02 23.53 2.26
CA THR A 432 4.18 23.97 1.47
C THR A 432 5.47 23.34 1.99
N LEU A 433 5.67 23.30 3.32
CA LEU A 433 6.80 22.62 3.95
C LEU A 433 6.80 21.12 3.62
N ARG A 434 5.63 20.47 3.67
CA ARG A 434 5.46 19.08 3.25
C ARG A 434 5.85 18.89 1.77
N TRP A 435 5.38 19.75 0.87
CA TRP A 435 5.79 19.70 -0.55
C TRP A 435 7.30 19.85 -0.73
N ILE A 436 7.94 20.82 -0.06
CA ILE A 436 9.40 20.99 -0.11
C ILE A 436 10.13 19.72 0.33
N SER A 437 9.66 19.10 1.41
CA SER A 437 10.25 17.89 1.99
C SER A 437 10.09 16.70 1.04
N ASP A 438 8.86 16.40 0.61
CA ASP A 438 8.54 15.22 -0.20
C ASP A 438 9.23 15.26 -1.58
N ALA A 439 9.40 16.46 -2.15
CA ALA A 439 10.09 16.64 -3.43
C ALA A 439 11.60 16.92 -3.28
N GLY A 440 12.15 16.90 -2.06
CA GLY A 440 13.58 17.12 -1.79
C GLY A 440 14.12 18.44 -2.33
N LEU A 441 13.34 19.52 -2.26
CA LEU A 441 13.62 20.77 -2.97
C LEU A 441 14.70 21.63 -2.27
N LYS A 442 15.96 21.17 -2.34
CA LYS A 442 17.13 21.77 -1.65
C LYS A 442 17.33 23.26 -1.91
N ALA A 443 16.91 23.75 -3.09
CA ALA A 443 17.01 25.17 -3.44
C ALA A 443 16.25 26.11 -2.47
N PHE A 444 15.23 25.61 -1.76
CA PHE A 444 14.45 26.39 -0.81
C PHE A 444 14.94 26.28 0.64
N LEU A 445 16.08 25.62 0.90
CA LEU A 445 16.66 25.53 2.25
C LEU A 445 16.76 26.90 2.96
N PRO A 446 17.22 28.00 2.31
CA PRO A 446 17.27 29.31 2.96
C PRO A 446 15.91 29.82 3.46
N LEU A 447 14.82 29.53 2.72
CA LEU A 447 13.47 29.92 3.12
C LEU A 447 12.96 29.09 4.31
N VAL A 448 13.34 27.80 4.38
CA VAL A 448 13.03 26.93 5.51
C VAL A 448 13.79 27.38 6.77
N GLU A 449 15.05 27.80 6.63
CA GLU A 449 15.86 28.36 7.72
C GLU A 449 15.29 29.69 8.22
N GLU A 450 14.92 30.58 7.30
CA GLU A 450 14.19 31.81 7.65
C GLU A 450 12.93 31.47 8.44
N LYS A 451 12.17 30.47 7.99
CA LYS A 451 10.95 30.02 8.67
C LYS A 451 11.22 29.57 10.09
N LEU A 452 12.23 28.74 10.33
CA LEU A 452 12.65 28.26 11.65
C LEU A 452 13.17 29.36 12.58
N SER A 453 13.58 30.50 12.03
CA SER A 453 13.99 31.67 12.81
C SER A 453 12.81 32.53 13.29
N GLN A 454 11.61 32.34 12.71
CA GLN A 454 10.43 33.15 13.04
C GLN A 454 9.98 32.91 14.48
N SER A 455 9.72 34.02 15.17
CA SER A 455 9.35 34.01 16.58
C SER A 455 7.91 33.55 16.82
N ASP A 456 7.06 33.53 15.79
CA ASP A 456 5.60 33.30 15.80
C ASP A 456 5.12 31.97 15.23
N LEU A 457 6.05 31.02 15.03
CA LEU A 457 5.68 29.65 14.74
C LEU A 457 4.83 29.05 15.88
N ASP A 458 3.71 28.45 15.50
CA ASP A 458 3.05 27.48 16.37
C ASP A 458 3.78 26.14 16.32
N TYR A 459 3.40 25.24 17.22
CA TYR A 459 4.08 23.96 17.40
C TYR A 459 4.08 23.10 16.13
N ARG A 460 2.95 23.02 15.42
CA ARG A 460 2.81 22.16 14.23
C ARG A 460 3.68 22.67 13.09
N ARG A 461 3.74 23.98 12.87
CA ARG A 461 4.63 24.58 11.86
C ARG A 461 6.11 24.46 12.25
N PHE A 462 6.42 24.53 13.54
CA PHE A 462 7.78 24.28 14.02
C PHE A 462 8.22 22.84 13.72
N GLU A 463 7.38 21.84 14.00
CA GLU A 463 7.65 20.44 13.66
C GLU A 463 7.83 20.25 12.15
N ALA A 464 6.93 20.79 11.33
CA ALA A 464 7.02 20.71 9.87
C ALA A 464 8.30 21.36 9.32
N ALA A 465 8.66 22.55 9.79
CA ALA A 465 9.85 23.25 9.32
C ALA A 465 11.13 22.53 9.75
N LEU A 466 11.15 21.95 10.96
CA LEU A 466 12.26 21.16 11.47
C LEU A 466 12.47 19.88 10.64
N ALA A 467 11.39 19.13 10.37
CA ALA A 467 11.40 17.94 9.54
C ALA A 467 11.85 18.24 8.10
N THR A 468 11.34 19.34 7.52
CA THR A 468 11.75 19.79 6.19
C THR A 468 13.24 20.13 6.17
N TRP A 469 13.73 20.87 7.17
CA TRP A 469 15.15 21.23 7.26
C TRP A 469 16.04 19.98 7.36
N ASN A 470 15.70 19.02 8.24
CA ASN A 470 16.46 17.77 8.36
C ASN A 470 16.49 16.98 7.04
N THR A 471 15.36 16.92 6.33
CA THR A 471 15.28 16.29 5.01
C THR A 471 16.19 16.96 3.99
N LEU A 472 16.17 18.29 3.89
CA LEU A 472 17.02 19.03 2.95
C LEU A 472 18.52 18.92 3.29
N GLN A 473 18.85 18.69 4.56
CA GLN A 473 20.21 18.38 5.03
C GLN A 473 20.62 16.91 4.81
N GLY A 474 19.76 16.08 4.22
CA GLY A 474 20.05 14.69 3.91
C GLY A 474 19.86 13.73 5.09
N LYS A 475 19.08 14.11 6.10
CA LYS A 475 18.70 13.26 7.26
C LYS A 475 17.18 13.20 7.43
N PRO A 476 16.41 12.78 6.42
CA PRO A 476 14.95 12.75 6.48
C PRO A 476 14.42 11.90 7.65
N GLU A 477 15.10 10.81 8.01
CA GLU A 477 14.77 9.93 9.13
C GLU A 477 14.89 10.58 10.50
N ALA A 478 15.65 11.68 10.61
CA ALA A 478 15.72 12.44 11.85
C ALA A 478 14.40 13.15 12.15
N GLY A 479 13.57 13.44 11.12
CA GLY A 479 12.26 14.07 11.27
C GLY A 479 12.27 15.26 12.21
N ILE A 480 11.62 15.12 13.37
CA ILE A 480 11.55 16.15 14.43
C ILE A 480 12.55 15.92 15.58
N ARG A 481 13.35 14.85 15.54
CA ARG A 481 14.21 14.35 16.62
C ARG A 481 15.71 14.50 16.29
N ASN A 482 16.14 15.70 15.88
CA ASN A 482 17.57 16.02 15.72
C ASN A 482 18.13 16.60 17.04
N PRO A 483 18.89 15.84 17.85
CA PRO A 483 19.29 16.29 19.18
C PRO A 483 20.19 17.52 19.15
N GLU A 484 21.13 17.60 18.20
CA GLU A 484 22.06 18.72 18.10
C GLU A 484 21.32 20.04 17.85
N LEU A 485 20.40 20.04 16.88
CA LEU A 485 19.61 21.22 16.54
C LEU A 485 18.65 21.61 17.67
N LEU A 486 18.00 20.62 18.30
CA LEU A 486 17.07 20.85 19.40
C LEU A 486 17.79 21.43 20.62
N ILE A 487 18.96 20.90 21.00
CA ILE A 487 19.78 21.44 22.10
C ILE A 487 20.20 22.88 21.79
N ALA A 488 20.69 23.14 20.58
CA ALA A 488 21.06 24.50 20.15
C ALA A 488 19.89 25.47 20.28
N LYS A 489 18.67 25.06 19.86
CA LYS A 489 17.47 25.89 19.97
C LYS A 489 17.01 26.11 21.41
N VAL A 490 17.17 25.13 22.30
CA VAL A 490 16.88 25.28 23.74
C VAL A 490 17.83 26.30 24.39
N GLN A 491 19.09 26.33 23.96
CA GLN A 491 20.14 27.21 24.48
C GLN A 491 20.13 28.62 23.88
N ASP A 492 19.48 28.81 22.73
CA ASP A 492 19.36 30.11 22.07
C ASP A 492 18.52 31.10 22.91
N THR A 493 19.20 32.02 23.59
CA THR A 493 18.57 33.05 24.42
C THR A 493 17.89 34.15 23.61
N GLN A 494 18.11 34.23 22.29
CA GLN A 494 17.41 35.15 21.39
C GLN A 494 16.08 34.57 20.91
N SER A 495 15.92 33.25 20.92
CA SER A 495 14.65 32.60 20.60
C SER A 495 13.59 32.84 21.68
N PRO A 496 12.32 33.09 21.31
CA PRO A 496 11.23 33.23 22.29
C PRO A 496 11.10 31.99 23.19
N PRO A 497 10.69 32.16 24.46
CA PRO A 497 10.51 31.05 25.39
C PRO A 497 9.63 29.91 24.86
N ARG A 498 8.59 30.23 24.08
CA ARG A 498 7.72 29.22 23.44
C ARG A 498 8.46 28.29 22.48
N ILE A 499 9.36 28.83 21.64
CA ILE A 499 10.10 28.05 20.65
C ILE A 499 11.12 27.15 21.35
N ARG A 500 11.78 27.68 22.38
CA ARG A 500 12.67 26.91 23.24
C ARG A 500 11.94 25.76 23.95
N ALA A 501 10.71 26.01 24.41
CA ALA A 501 9.86 24.98 25.03
C ALA A 501 9.43 23.89 24.02
N TYR A 502 9.16 24.26 22.76
CA TYR A 502 8.89 23.28 21.70
C TYR A 502 10.09 22.39 21.45
N ALA A 503 11.29 22.97 21.33
CA ALA A 503 12.52 22.21 21.15
C ALA A 503 12.79 21.28 22.34
N LEU A 504 12.59 21.76 23.57
CA LEU A 504 12.73 20.96 24.79
C LEU A 504 11.77 19.76 24.80
N ARG A 505 10.53 19.94 24.33
CA ARG A 505 9.53 18.86 24.25
C ARG A 505 9.90 17.77 23.25
N LEU A 506 10.62 18.13 22.19
CA LEU A 506 11.04 17.20 21.13
C LEU A 506 12.37 16.49 21.42
N LEU A 507 13.10 16.91 22.46
CA LEU A 507 14.35 16.25 22.84
C LEU A 507 14.07 14.78 23.19
N PRO A 508 14.84 13.83 22.63
CA PRO A 508 14.66 12.42 22.96
C PRO A 508 14.89 12.19 24.47
N THR A 509 13.95 11.53 25.14
CA THR A 509 14.05 11.20 26.57
C THR A 509 14.84 9.91 26.83
N GLN A 510 15.22 9.18 25.79
CA GLN A 510 16.05 7.97 25.84
C GLN A 510 17.16 8.07 24.78
N SER A 511 18.35 7.55 25.10
CA SER A 511 19.43 7.42 24.13
C SER A 511 19.01 6.50 22.98
N LEU A 512 19.37 6.84 21.73
CA LEU A 512 19.24 5.95 20.57
C LEU A 512 19.97 4.60 20.77
N SER A 513 20.90 4.54 21.74
CA SER A 513 21.66 3.35 22.13
C SER A 513 21.02 2.53 23.26
N ALA A 514 19.86 2.93 23.79
CA ALA A 514 19.15 2.12 24.76
C ALA A 514 18.59 0.86 24.06
N PRO A 515 18.77 -0.35 24.62
CA PRO A 515 18.18 -1.54 24.04
C PRO A 515 16.66 -1.35 23.97
N LYS A 516 16.09 -1.57 22.77
CA LYS A 516 14.64 -1.58 22.53
C LYS A 516 14.00 -2.76 23.25
#